data_AF-A0A426ZCE4-F1
#
_entry.id   AF-A0A426ZCE4-F1
#
_cell.length_a   1.000
_cell.length_b   1.000
_cell.length_c   1.000
_cell.angle_alpha   90.00
_cell.angle_beta   90.00
_cell.angle_gamma   90.00
#
_symmetry.space_group_name_H-M   'P 1'
#
loop_
_entity.id
_entity.type
_entity.pdbx_description
1 polymer ?
#
loop_
_entity_poly.entity_id
_entity_poly.type
_entity_poly.pdbx_seq_one_letter_code
_entity_poly.pdbx_strand_id
1 'polypeptide(L)'
;MGRMHSRGKGISSSALPYKRTPPSWLKISAAEVSHLLFVEESICKFSKKGLTPSQIGVILRDSHGIAQVKSVTGNKILRILKAH
;
A
#
# COMPACT_ATOMS: atom_id res chain seq x y z
N MET A 1 1.41 7.99 18.33
CA MET A 1 1.19 6.78 19.14
C MET A 1 1.01 7.22 20.57
N GLY A 2 -0.25 7.54 20.90
CA GLY A 2 -0.73 7.81 22.25
C GLY A 2 -1.71 6.69 22.63
N ARG A 3 -2.17 6.67 23.88
CA ARG A 3 -2.61 5.39 24.45
C ARG A 3 -4.10 5.33 24.76
N MET A 4 -4.72 4.23 24.37
CA MET A 4 -6.08 3.85 24.75
C MET A 4 -6.22 3.70 26.28
N HIS A 5 -5.17 3.20 26.94
CA HIS A 5 -5.13 2.95 28.38
C HIS A 5 -3.81 3.46 29.01
N SER A 6 -3.37 4.68 28.68
CA SER A 6 -2.29 5.32 29.46
C SER A 6 -2.33 6.85 29.40
N ARG A 7 -1.55 7.48 30.27
CA ARG A 7 -1.47 8.95 30.41
C ARG A 7 -0.55 9.63 29.38
N GLY A 8 0.11 8.87 28.51
CA GLY A 8 1.07 9.39 27.54
C GLY A 8 0.43 10.25 26.45
N LYS A 9 1.10 11.33 26.03
CA LYS A 9 0.62 12.31 25.03
C LYS A 9 1.33 12.21 23.66
N GLY A 10 1.82 11.02 23.30
CA GLY A 10 2.60 10.81 22.08
C GLY A 10 1.81 11.00 20.78
N ILE A 11 2.29 11.86 19.88
CA ILE A 11 1.61 12.23 18.63
C ILE A 11 2.18 11.57 17.35
N SER A 12 3.20 10.71 17.46
CA SER A 12 3.87 10.14 16.29
C SER A 12 2.92 9.31 15.40
N SER A 13 2.80 9.69 14.13
CA SER A 13 2.05 8.96 13.11
C SER A 13 2.71 9.15 11.74
N SER A 14 2.38 8.30 10.78
CA SER A 14 2.79 8.53 9.39
C SER A 14 2.13 9.79 8.83
N ALA A 15 2.90 10.59 8.11
CA ALA A 15 2.42 11.76 7.38
C ALA A 15 2.39 11.42 5.88
N LEU A 16 1.20 11.40 5.29
CA LEU A 16 1.03 11.10 3.87
C LEU A 16 1.41 12.33 3.01
N PRO A 17 2.06 12.14 1.85
CA PRO A 17 2.26 13.22 0.89
C PRO A 17 0.93 13.83 0.44
N TYR A 18 0.94 15.13 0.15
CA TYR A 18 -0.23 15.84 -0.38
C TYR A 18 -0.64 15.29 -1.76
N LYS A 19 0.34 15.13 -2.66
CA LYS A 19 0.12 14.62 -4.01
C LYS A 19 -0.33 13.16 -3.97
N ARG A 20 -1.51 12.88 -4.52
CA ARG A 20 -2.12 11.53 -4.54
C ARG A 20 -1.86 10.75 -5.81
N THR A 21 -1.36 11.40 -6.86
CA THR A 21 -0.95 10.73 -8.09
C THR A 21 0.35 9.95 -7.83
N PRO A 22 0.61 8.87 -8.59
CA PRO A 22 1.87 8.17 -8.48
C PRO A 22 3.04 9.08 -8.88
N PRO A 23 4.24 8.83 -8.34
CA PRO A 23 5.42 9.62 -8.64
C PRO A 23 5.94 9.34 -10.07
N SER A 24 6.63 10.31 -10.67
CA SER A 24 7.05 10.26 -12.08
C SER A 24 8.08 9.16 -12.41
N TRP A 25 8.85 8.69 -11.42
CA TRP A 25 9.77 7.56 -11.58
C TRP A 25 9.06 6.21 -11.68
N LEU A 26 7.81 6.14 -11.23
CA LEU A 26 6.93 5.00 -11.44
C LEU A 26 6.31 5.22 -12.82
N LYS A 27 6.91 4.62 -13.87
CA LYS A 27 6.48 4.84 -15.26
C LYS A 27 5.10 4.20 -15.49
N ILE A 28 4.20 4.96 -16.10
CA ILE A 28 2.74 4.75 -16.06
C ILE A 28 2.14 4.45 -17.46
N SER A 29 2.70 4.89 -18.59
CA SER A 29 1.91 4.96 -19.84
C SER A 29 1.52 3.64 -20.56
N ALA A 30 2.38 2.63 -20.61
CA ALA A 30 2.02 1.25 -21.05
C ALA A 30 2.20 0.23 -19.90
N ALA A 31 2.92 0.67 -18.88
CA ALA A 31 3.17 -0.04 -17.65
C ALA A 31 2.05 0.15 -16.62
N GLU A 32 1.08 1.05 -16.78
CA GLU A 32 -0.04 1.24 -15.84
C GLU A 32 -0.78 -0.07 -15.60
N VAL A 33 -1.21 -0.71 -16.68
CA VAL A 33 -1.88 -2.01 -16.62
C VAL A 33 -0.93 -3.07 -16.05
N SER A 34 0.34 -3.07 -16.45
CA SER A 34 1.34 -4.02 -15.97
C SER A 34 1.66 -3.87 -14.48
N HIS A 35 1.72 -2.64 -13.98
CA HIS A 35 2.02 -2.32 -12.59
C HIS A 35 0.78 -2.50 -11.71
N LEU A 36 -0.41 -2.18 -12.23
CA LEU A 36 -1.69 -2.52 -11.62
C LEU A 36 -1.80 -4.03 -11.42
N LEU A 37 -1.65 -4.79 -12.51
CA LEU A 37 -1.68 -6.25 -12.49
C LEU A 37 -0.58 -6.81 -11.58
N PHE A 38 0.66 -6.30 -11.67
CA PHE A 38 1.74 -6.73 -10.80
C PHE A 38 1.43 -6.50 -9.31
N VAL A 39 0.81 -5.37 -8.96
CA VAL A 39 0.42 -5.06 -7.59
C VAL A 39 -0.70 -5.98 -7.12
N GLU A 40 -1.73 -6.19 -7.93
CA GLU A 40 -2.84 -7.09 -7.60
C GLU A 40 -2.39 -8.54 -7.47
N GLU A 41 -1.56 -9.03 -8.40
CA GLU A 41 -0.95 -10.35 -8.35
C GLU A 41 -0.04 -10.52 -7.13
N SER A 42 0.80 -9.53 -6.83
CA SER A 42 1.66 -9.54 -5.66
C SER A 42 0.86 -9.57 -4.37
N ILE A 43 -0.21 -8.78 -4.27
CA ILE A 43 -1.13 -8.78 -3.14
C ILE A 43 -1.79 -10.15 -2.97
N CYS A 44 -2.32 -10.73 -4.04
CA CYS A 44 -2.94 -12.05 -4.02
C CYS A 44 -1.94 -13.16 -3.63
N LYS A 45 -0.73 -13.12 -4.19
CA LYS A 45 0.37 -14.04 -3.87
C LYS A 45 0.80 -13.96 -2.41
N PHE A 46 0.98 -12.76 -1.87
CA PHE A 46 1.37 -12.57 -0.47
C PHE A 46 0.22 -12.91 0.49
N SER A 47 -1.02 -12.66 0.10
CA SER A 47 -2.20 -13.07 0.86
C SER A 47 -2.32 -14.59 0.93
N LYS A 48 -2.08 -15.31 -0.18
CA LYS A 48 -2.05 -16.78 -0.20
C LYS A 48 -0.93 -17.36 0.67
N LYS A 49 0.16 -16.63 0.86
CA LYS A 49 1.23 -16.97 1.82
C LYS A 49 0.85 -16.71 3.29
N GLY A 50 -0.33 -16.17 3.57
CA GLY A 50 -0.83 -15.89 4.91
C GLY A 50 -0.39 -14.54 5.50
N LEU A 51 0.13 -13.62 4.67
CA LEU A 51 0.55 -12.30 5.15
C LEU A 51 -0.65 -11.38 5.37
N THR A 52 -0.61 -10.61 6.46
CA THR A 52 -1.65 -9.62 6.76
C THR A 52 -1.60 -8.42 5.81
N PRO A 53 -2.71 -7.73 5.54
CA PRO A 53 -2.72 -6.55 4.67
C PRO A 53 -1.71 -5.47 5.06
N SER A 54 -1.46 -5.31 6.37
CA SER A 54 -0.45 -4.39 6.90
C SER A 54 0.97 -4.79 6.48
N GLN A 55 1.32 -6.07 6.59
CA GLN A 55 2.63 -6.58 6.17
C GLN A 55 2.81 -6.49 4.66
N ILE A 56 1.77 -6.79 3.89
CA ILE A 56 1.78 -6.67 2.42
C ILE A 56 2.10 -5.21 2.02
N GLY A 57 1.45 -4.23 2.66
CA GLY A 57 1.73 -2.82 2.41
C GLY A 57 3.16 -2.41 2.74
N VAL A 58 3.76 -2.98 3.80
CA VAL A 58 5.16 -2.74 4.17
C VAL A 58 6.12 -3.31 3.11
N ILE A 59 5.91 -4.53 2.64
CA ILE A 59 6.76 -5.17 1.62
C ILE A 59 6.69 -4.43 0.28
N LEU A 60 5.50 -3.99 -0.13
CA LEU A 60 5.34 -3.22 -1.36
C LEU A 60 6.05 -1.86 -1.27
N ARG A 61 6.05 -1.24 -0.10
CA ARG A 61 6.76 0.03 0.13
C ARG A 61 8.27 -0.15 0.15
N ASP A 62 8.77 -1.10 0.92
CA ASP A 62 10.20 -1.20 1.25
C ASP A 62 11.00 -1.95 0.16
N SER A 63 10.41 -2.96 -0.49
CA SER A 63 11.10 -3.76 -1.52
C SER A 63 10.77 -3.34 -2.94
N HIS A 64 9.57 -2.82 -3.20
CA HIS A 64 9.09 -2.51 -4.56
C HIS A 64 8.95 -1.01 -4.83
N GLY A 65 9.19 -0.14 -3.83
CA GLY A 65 9.10 1.31 -3.98
C GLY A 65 7.67 1.85 -4.16
N ILE A 66 6.64 1.04 -3.90
CA ILE A 66 5.24 1.44 -4.03
C ILE A 66 4.79 2.08 -2.72
N ALA A 67 4.87 3.41 -2.66
CA ALA A 67 4.57 4.16 -1.44
C ALA A 67 3.12 4.00 -0.97
N GLN A 68 2.15 3.99 -1.89
CA GLN A 68 0.73 3.86 -1.60
C GLN A 68 0.01 3.05 -2.69
N VAL A 69 -0.54 1.89 -2.33
CA VAL A 69 -1.32 1.04 -3.24
C VAL A 69 -2.52 1.79 -3.82
N LYS A 70 -3.18 2.65 -3.02
CA LYS A 70 -4.32 3.46 -3.46
C LYS A 70 -3.97 4.45 -4.58
N SER A 71 -2.74 4.99 -4.58
CA SER A 71 -2.31 5.95 -5.60
C SER A 71 -2.07 5.28 -6.95
N VAL A 72 -1.81 3.98 -6.96
CA VAL A 72 -1.57 3.19 -8.19
C VAL A 72 -2.88 2.54 -8.65
N THR A 73 -3.59 1.85 -7.75
CA THR A 73 -4.76 1.01 -8.06
C THR A 73 -6.11 1.68 -7.87
N GLY A 74 -6.17 2.87 -7.27
CA GLY A 74 -7.42 3.52 -6.85
C GLY A 74 -8.09 2.86 -5.64
N ASN A 75 -7.77 1.61 -5.32
CA ASN A 75 -8.34 0.81 -4.24
C ASN A 75 -7.36 0.54 -3.10
N LYS A 76 -7.88 0.17 -1.93
CA LYS A 76 -7.07 -0.28 -0.79
C LYS A 76 -6.82 -1.78 -0.90
N ILE A 77 -5.73 -2.27 -0.31
CA ILE A 77 -5.35 -3.70 -0.29
C ILE A 77 -6.53 -4.61 0.12
N LEU A 78 -7.21 -4.27 1.21
CA LEU A 78 -8.34 -5.07 1.70
C LEU A 78 -9.51 -5.10 0.71
N ARG A 79 -9.73 -4.04 -0.07
CA ARG A 79 -10.79 -4.00 -1.10
C ARG A 79 -10.40 -4.86 -2.31
N ILE A 80 -9.14 -4.82 -2.73
CA ILE A 80 -8.61 -5.68 -3.79
C ILE A 80 -8.80 -7.15 -3.39
N LEU A 81 -8.40 -7.52 -2.17
CA LEU A 81 -8.55 -8.88 -1.64
C LEU A 81 -10.00 -9.36 -1.46
N LYS A 82 -10.99 -8.46 -1.42
CA LYS A 82 -12.41 -8.81 -1.35
C LYS A 82 -13.09 -8.87 -2.72
N ALA A 83 -12.48 -8.23 -3.72
CA ALA A 83 -13.00 -8.20 -5.08
C ALA A 83 -12.57 -9.44 -5.88
N HIS A 84 -11.46 -10.07 -5.48
CA HIS A 84 -11.05 -11.42 -5.87
C HIS A 84 -11.68 -12.46 -4.95
#